data_AF-A0A6A7B0S6-F1
#
_entry.id   AF-A0A6A7B0S6-F1
#
_cell.length_a   1.000
_cell.length_b   1.000
_cell.length_c   1.000
_cell.angle_alpha   90.00
_cell.angle_beta   90.00
_cell.angle_gamma   90.00
#
_symmetry.space_group_name_H-M   'P 1'
#
loop_
_entity.id
_entity.type
_entity.pdbx_description
1 polymer ?
#
loop_
_entity_poly.entity_id
_entity_poly.type
_entity_poly.pdbx_seq_one_letter_code
_entity_poly.pdbx_strand_id
1 'polypeptide(L)'
;MDANAAPSLTDLLNHELGTNFIETPLQWPLPFRITPCMTDPSNANPTPEPFHLLTCGHIVFIHDQDCHCGPNCHHTNTFTQSGENTTTPQTHPHIGAIQAQDTLYCETCTGIPFDLYIATHPPTTFSLPNNNPQIRRCLALTRTLLQSYTNLPNEDFNTSTAPLSFGQTLPNSNAHTLLCSHEVFGVESRPCAVNCVGWRACRGRIAGGGGVRSREAILCEECVGRAGLVYLRFARGEVERAVRGWEEERDERV
;
A
#
# COMPACT_ATOMS: atom_id res chain seq x y z
N MET A 1 -31.77 -33.12 -55.17
CA MET A 1 -30.31 -32.98 -55.30
C MET A 1 -30.02 -31.55 -54.93
N ASP A 2 -29.98 -31.28 -53.63
CA ASP A 2 -29.80 -29.94 -53.12
C ASP A 2 -28.38 -29.83 -52.58
N ALA A 3 -27.63 -28.90 -53.16
CA ALA A 3 -26.25 -28.64 -52.82
C ALA A 3 -26.18 -27.99 -51.43
N ASN A 4 -25.60 -28.71 -50.48
CA ASN A 4 -25.25 -28.18 -49.16
C ASN A 4 -24.20 -27.06 -49.34
N ALA A 5 -24.64 -25.82 -49.24
CA ALA A 5 -23.76 -24.66 -49.16
C ALA A 5 -23.04 -24.67 -47.80
N ALA A 6 -21.71 -24.71 -47.83
CA ALA A 6 -20.90 -24.54 -46.63
C ALA A 6 -21.11 -23.12 -46.06
N PRO A 7 -21.23 -22.96 -44.74
CA PRO A 7 -21.44 -21.65 -44.12
C PRO A 7 -20.25 -20.72 -44.40
N SER A 8 -20.54 -19.44 -44.62
CA SER A 8 -19.48 -18.46 -44.90
C SER A 8 -18.60 -18.26 -43.66
N LEU A 9 -17.32 -17.93 -43.87
CA LEU A 9 -16.37 -17.67 -42.78
C LEU A 9 -16.84 -16.54 -41.84
N THR A 10 -17.71 -15.66 -42.34
CA THR A 10 -18.39 -14.60 -41.59
C THR A 10 -19.50 -15.11 -40.68
N ASP A 11 -20.16 -16.23 -40.99
CA ASP A 11 -21.21 -16.83 -40.16
C ASP A 11 -20.64 -17.65 -39.01
N LEU A 12 -19.43 -18.20 -39.18
CA LEU A 12 -18.68 -18.86 -38.10
C LEU A 12 -18.08 -17.87 -37.10
N LEU A 13 -17.80 -16.63 -37.52
CA LEU A 13 -17.29 -15.57 -36.63
C LEU A 13 -18.38 -14.87 -35.82
N ASN A 14 -19.64 -14.90 -36.27
CA ASN A 14 -20.75 -14.24 -35.57
C ASN A 14 -21.55 -15.17 -34.64
N HIS A 15 -21.24 -16.46 -34.59
CA HIS A 15 -21.89 -17.42 -33.67
C HIS A 15 -21.15 -17.55 -32.31
N GLU A 16 -20.05 -16.82 -32.09
CA GLU A 16 -19.33 -16.71 -30.81
C GLU A 16 -19.58 -15.38 -30.06
N LEU A 17 -20.67 -14.67 -30.38
CA LEU A 17 -21.12 -13.50 -29.60
C LEU A 17 -22.52 -13.71 -29.01
N GLY A 18 -22.80 -14.96 -28.63
CA GLY A 18 -23.87 -15.30 -27.70
C GLY A 18 -23.46 -14.95 -26.28
N THR A 19 -23.86 -13.75 -25.84
CA THR A 19 -23.80 -13.28 -24.47
C THR A 19 -24.31 -14.34 -23.48
N ASN A 20 -23.40 -14.95 -22.73
CA ASN A 20 -23.66 -15.50 -21.40
C ASN A 20 -22.56 -15.03 -20.44
N PHE A 21 -23.02 -14.48 -19.32
CA PHE A 21 -22.26 -13.92 -18.23
C PHE A 21 -21.39 -14.99 -17.53
N ILE A 22 -20.20 -14.55 -17.08
CA ILE A 22 -19.39 -15.06 -15.96
C ILE A 22 -18.66 -16.38 -16.19
N GLU A 23 -17.39 -16.27 -16.58
CA GLU A 23 -16.28 -16.75 -15.75
C GLU A 23 -15.17 -15.70 -15.86
N THR A 24 -14.99 -14.91 -14.80
CA THR A 24 -13.83 -14.02 -14.63
C THR A 24 -12.55 -14.84 -14.83
N PRO A 25 -11.59 -14.39 -15.66
CA PRO A 25 -10.37 -15.15 -15.90
C PRO A 25 -9.66 -15.39 -14.57
N LEU A 26 -9.15 -16.61 -14.41
CA LEU A 26 -8.41 -17.10 -13.25
C LEU A 26 -7.61 -15.97 -12.59
N GLN A 27 -8.04 -15.54 -11.40
CA GLN A 27 -7.16 -14.84 -10.48
C GLN A 27 -6.09 -15.86 -10.11
N TRP A 28 -4.90 -15.80 -10.72
CA TRP A 28 -3.76 -16.38 -10.05
C TRP A 28 -3.66 -15.66 -8.71
N PRO A 29 -3.75 -16.36 -7.58
CA PRO A 29 -3.70 -15.69 -6.29
C PRO A 29 -2.33 -14.99 -6.25
N LEU A 30 -2.33 -13.65 -6.28
CA LEU A 30 -1.14 -12.90 -5.88
C LEU A 30 -0.66 -13.55 -4.59
N PRO A 31 0.62 -13.97 -4.53
CA PRO A 31 1.10 -14.79 -3.42
C PRO A 31 1.00 -14.04 -2.09
N PHE A 32 0.89 -12.70 -2.14
CA PHE A 32 0.63 -11.87 -0.99
C PHE A 32 -0.25 -10.65 -1.28
N ARG A 33 -1.09 -10.28 -0.30
CA ARG A 33 -2.06 -9.18 -0.36
C ARG A 33 -2.03 -8.40 0.95
N ILE A 34 -1.87 -7.08 0.89
CA ILE A 34 -2.01 -6.20 2.07
C ILE A 34 -3.39 -5.56 2.05
N THR A 35 -4.13 -5.72 3.15
CA THR A 35 -5.35 -4.96 3.42
C THR A 35 -5.06 -3.95 4.52
N PRO A 36 -4.65 -2.71 4.19
CA PRO A 36 -4.24 -1.75 5.20
C PRO A 36 -5.42 -1.30 6.05
N CYS A 37 -5.15 -0.95 7.30
CA CYS A 37 -6.12 -0.48 8.30
C CYS A 37 -7.21 -1.53 8.62
N MET A 38 -7.00 -2.81 8.29
CA MET A 38 -7.94 -3.87 8.64
C MET A 38 -7.80 -4.25 10.11
N THR A 39 -8.90 -4.68 10.72
CA THR A 39 -8.88 -5.44 11.97
C THR A 39 -9.16 -6.90 11.65
N ASP A 40 -8.45 -7.82 12.30
CA ASP A 40 -8.73 -9.25 12.16
C ASP A 40 -10.10 -9.58 12.78
N PRO A 41 -11.13 -9.91 11.97
CA PRO A 41 -12.46 -10.18 12.47
C PRO A 41 -12.59 -11.56 13.13
N SER A 42 -11.57 -12.42 13.01
CA SER A 42 -11.59 -13.78 13.57
C SER A 42 -11.38 -13.81 15.09
N ASN A 43 -10.85 -12.71 15.66
CA ASN A 43 -10.63 -12.59 17.10
C ASN A 43 -11.84 -12.01 17.82
N ALA A 44 -12.20 -12.59 18.97
CA ALA A 44 -13.28 -12.09 19.84
C ALA A 44 -13.03 -10.63 20.29
N ASN A 45 -11.76 -10.25 20.40
CA ASN A 45 -11.30 -8.86 20.51
C ASN A 45 -10.51 -8.54 19.24
N PRO A 46 -11.13 -7.90 18.23
CA PRO A 46 -10.49 -7.66 16.95
C PRO A 46 -9.25 -6.79 17.13
N THR A 47 -8.08 -7.33 16.79
CA THR A 47 -6.80 -6.62 16.83
C THR A 47 -6.55 -5.95 15.48
N PRO A 48 -6.11 -4.67 15.46
CA PRO A 48 -5.70 -4.03 14.23
C PRO A 48 -4.48 -4.72 13.61
N GLU A 49 -4.51 -4.90 12.29
CA GLU A 49 -3.33 -5.28 11.49
C GLU A 49 -2.29 -4.15 11.50
N PRO A 50 -0.98 -4.47 11.41
CA PRO A 50 0.08 -3.47 11.56
C PRO A 50 0.30 -2.60 10.32
N PHE A 51 -0.39 -2.86 9.20
CA PHE A 51 -0.23 -2.09 7.97
C PHE A 51 -1.25 -0.97 7.87
N HIS A 52 -0.77 0.25 7.63
CA HIS A 52 -1.63 1.42 7.50
C HIS A 52 -1.35 2.17 6.22
N LEU A 53 -2.42 2.56 5.51
CA LEU A 53 -2.34 3.42 4.35
C LEU A 53 -2.48 4.87 4.80
N LEU A 54 -1.44 5.67 4.63
CA LEU A 54 -1.43 7.07 5.02
C LEU A 54 -2.08 7.96 3.94
N THR A 55 -2.48 9.17 4.33
CA THR A 55 -3.02 10.18 3.41
C THR A 55 -2.03 10.62 2.32
N CYS A 56 -0.72 10.49 2.57
CA CYS A 56 0.31 10.68 1.55
C CYS A 56 0.39 9.54 0.52
N GLY A 57 -0.40 8.48 0.69
CA GLY A 57 -0.49 7.34 -0.20
C GLY A 57 0.54 6.24 0.01
N HIS A 58 1.43 6.39 0.99
CA HIS A 58 2.36 5.35 1.39
C HIS A 58 1.72 4.39 2.40
N ILE A 59 2.09 3.11 2.29
CA ILE A 59 1.79 2.10 3.29
C ILE A 59 2.95 2.05 4.27
N VAL A 60 2.64 2.06 5.56
CA VAL A 60 3.61 1.93 6.65
C VAL A 60 3.29 0.73 7.52
N PHE A 61 4.30 0.23 8.21
CA PHE A 61 4.18 -0.84 9.19
C PHE A 61 4.38 -0.26 10.60
N ILE A 62 3.39 -0.40 11.49
CA ILE A 62 3.55 -0.02 12.90
C ILE A 62 4.38 -1.10 13.60
N HIS A 63 5.52 -0.69 14.18
CA HIS A 63 6.37 -1.57 14.97
C HIS A 63 6.16 -1.28 16.46
N ASP A 64 4.95 -1.51 16.93
CA ASP A 64 4.53 -1.32 18.32
C ASP A 64 3.37 -2.28 18.65
N GLN A 65 3.01 -2.40 19.92
CA GLN A 65 1.84 -3.16 20.37
C GLN A 65 0.52 -2.48 19.99
N ASP A 66 0.53 -1.15 19.98
CA ASP A 66 -0.60 -0.35 19.53
C ASP A 66 -0.58 -0.22 18.00
N CYS A 67 -1.36 -1.04 17.30
CA CYS A 67 -1.55 -0.99 15.85
C CYS A 67 -2.77 -0.15 15.42
N HIS A 68 -3.30 0.73 16.28
CA HIS A 68 -4.45 1.55 15.93
C HIS A 68 -4.15 2.56 14.81
N CYS A 69 -5.20 2.97 14.09
CA CYS A 69 -5.06 4.00 13.07
C CYS A 69 -4.76 5.36 13.70
N GLY A 70 -3.84 6.11 13.09
CA GLY A 70 -3.64 7.53 13.41
C GLY A 70 -4.59 8.46 12.64
N PRO A 71 -4.61 9.76 12.97
CA PRO A 71 -5.41 10.77 12.26
C PRO A 71 -5.02 10.95 10.78
N ASN A 72 -3.79 10.58 10.41
CA ASN A 72 -3.29 10.66 9.05
C ASN A 72 -3.43 9.34 8.26
N CYS A 73 -4.16 8.36 8.76
CA CYS A 73 -4.59 7.22 7.94
C CYS A 73 -5.59 7.70 6.86
N HIS A 74 -5.51 7.15 5.66
CA HIS A 74 -6.43 7.49 4.56
C HIS A 74 -7.87 7.12 4.93
N HIS A 75 -8.06 5.97 5.58
CA HIS A 75 -9.37 5.46 5.97
C HIS A 75 -10.10 6.38 6.98
N THR A 76 -9.38 6.86 7.99
CA THR A 76 -9.94 7.77 9.01
C THR A 76 -10.33 9.11 8.42
N ASN A 77 -9.51 9.66 7.51
CA ASN A 77 -9.81 10.92 6.83
C ASN A 77 -11.03 10.80 5.89
N THR A 78 -11.22 9.66 5.21
CA THR A 78 -12.41 9.46 4.36
C THR A 78 -13.72 9.38 5.15
N PHE A 79 -13.70 8.81 6.36
CA PHE A 79 -14.89 8.71 7.22
C PHE A 79 -15.25 10.02 7.92
N THR A 80 -14.25 10.82 8.32
CA THR A 80 -14.52 12.11 8.96
C THR A 80 -15.03 13.14 7.96
N GLN A 81 -14.60 13.08 6.70
CA GLN A 81 -15.07 13.98 5.65
C GLN A 81 -16.44 13.63 5.06
N SER A 82 -16.87 12.36 5.14
CA SER A 82 -18.15 11.97 4.56
C SER A 82 -19.36 12.52 5.32
N GLY A 83 -19.19 13.08 6.53
CA GLY A 83 -20.24 13.79 7.28
C GLY A 83 -21.53 12.97 7.46
N GLU A 84 -21.44 11.65 7.27
CA GLU A 84 -22.57 10.76 7.20
C GLU A 84 -23.02 10.51 8.64
N ASN A 85 -24.02 11.27 9.07
CA ASN A 85 -24.88 10.95 10.20
C ASN A 85 -25.66 9.66 9.86
N THR A 86 -24.98 8.52 9.83
CA THR A 86 -25.57 7.24 9.43
C THR A 86 -26.36 6.68 10.60
N THR A 87 -27.64 7.03 10.67
CA THR A 87 -28.66 6.39 11.52
C THR A 87 -29.05 4.98 11.03
N THR A 88 -28.38 4.45 10.00
CA THR A 88 -28.55 3.06 9.57
C THR A 88 -27.40 2.21 10.11
N PRO A 89 -27.69 1.07 10.79
CA PRO A 89 -26.65 0.14 11.24
C PRO A 89 -26.06 -0.54 10.01
N GLN A 90 -25.01 0.06 9.44
CA GLN A 90 -24.22 -0.60 8.41
C GLN A 90 -23.46 -1.76 9.06
N THR A 91 -23.63 -2.94 8.50
CA THR A 91 -22.96 -4.22 8.84
C THR A 91 -21.46 -4.23 8.51
N HIS A 92 -20.81 -3.07 8.45
CA HIS A 92 -19.35 -2.99 8.45
C HIS A 92 -18.86 -3.15 9.90
N PRO A 93 -17.94 -4.09 10.18
CA PRO A 93 -17.46 -4.32 11.54
C PRO A 93 -16.75 -3.06 12.04
N HIS A 94 -17.46 -2.21 12.77
CA HIS A 94 -17.02 -1.18 13.72
C HIS A 94 -15.54 -0.69 13.63
N ILE A 95 -15.06 -0.24 12.47
CA ILE A 95 -13.72 0.40 12.31
C ILE A 95 -13.78 1.89 12.73
N GLY A 96 -14.60 2.21 13.74
CA GLY A 96 -14.75 3.56 14.28
C GLY A 96 -14.18 3.73 15.68
N ALA A 97 -13.75 2.67 16.36
CA ALA A 97 -13.63 2.70 17.81
C ALA A 97 -12.25 3.06 18.36
N ILE A 98 -11.17 2.93 17.59
CA ILE A 98 -9.84 3.20 18.16
C ILE A 98 -8.96 3.88 17.12
N GLN A 99 -9.21 5.17 16.94
CA GLN A 99 -8.23 6.08 16.38
C GLN A 99 -7.37 6.57 17.53
N ALA A 100 -6.07 6.39 17.42
CA ALA A 100 -5.16 6.99 18.37
C ALA A 100 -4.93 8.47 18.03
N GLN A 101 -4.55 9.26 19.04
CA GLN A 101 -4.39 10.71 18.89
C GLN A 101 -3.05 11.09 18.24
N ASP A 102 -2.17 10.11 18.03
CA ASP A 102 -0.83 10.25 17.53
C ASP A 102 -0.76 10.03 16.00
N THR A 103 0.15 10.74 15.34
CA THR A 103 0.32 10.70 13.90
C THR A 103 1.30 9.60 13.52
N LEU A 104 0.97 8.79 12.51
CA LEU A 104 1.85 7.74 12.01
C LEU A 104 2.98 8.35 11.15
N TYR A 105 4.24 8.06 11.50
CA TYR A 105 5.39 8.58 10.77
C TYR A 105 5.57 7.93 9.39
N CYS A 106 6.08 8.68 8.42
CA CYS A 106 6.32 8.16 7.07
C CYS A 106 7.78 8.39 6.63
N GLU A 107 8.63 7.39 6.88
CA GLU A 107 10.05 7.42 6.48
C GLU A 107 10.25 7.62 4.97
N THR A 108 9.34 7.10 4.14
CA THR A 108 9.41 7.27 2.68
C THR A 108 9.24 8.73 2.26
N CYS A 109 8.36 9.47 2.94
CA CYS A 109 8.14 10.89 2.67
C CYS A 109 9.25 11.77 3.24
N THR A 110 9.64 11.53 4.49
CA THR A 110 10.63 12.36 5.17
C THR A 110 12.06 12.06 4.72
N GLY A 111 12.31 10.84 4.25
CA GLY A 111 13.64 10.38 3.87
C GLY A 111 14.58 10.17 5.06
N ILE A 112 14.04 10.04 6.28
CA ILE A 112 14.80 9.93 7.54
C ILE A 112 14.18 8.80 8.39
N PRO A 113 14.96 7.78 8.84
CA PRO A 113 14.49 6.77 9.78
C PRO A 113 13.93 7.39 11.05
N PHE A 114 12.89 6.76 11.62
CA PHE A 114 12.19 7.31 12.78
C PHE A 114 13.12 7.69 13.94
N ASP A 115 14.03 6.79 14.31
CA ASP A 115 14.90 6.97 15.47
C ASP A 115 15.82 8.22 15.31
N LEU A 116 16.27 8.50 14.08
CA LEU A 116 17.06 9.69 13.76
C LEU A 116 16.21 10.96 13.65
N TYR A 117 14.97 10.84 13.17
CA TYR A 117 14.04 11.96 13.16
C TYR A 117 13.77 12.46 14.58
N ILE A 118 13.49 11.55 15.52
CA ILE A 118 13.27 11.89 16.92
C ILE A 118 14.52 12.49 17.57
N ALA A 119 15.71 11.97 17.25
CA ALA A 119 16.97 12.51 17.77
C ALA A 119 17.26 13.94 17.26
N THR A 120 16.88 14.26 16.03
CA THR A 120 17.13 15.58 15.39
C THR A 120 16.02 16.59 15.63
N HIS A 121 14.80 16.11 15.91
CA HIS A 121 13.62 16.92 16.22
C HIS A 121 13.07 16.48 17.58
N PRO A 122 13.85 16.64 18.66
CA PRO A 122 13.41 16.21 19.98
C PRO A 122 12.11 16.94 20.35
N PRO A 123 11.15 16.28 21.01
CA PRO A 123 9.93 16.93 21.45
C PRO A 123 10.29 18.13 22.32
N THR A 124 9.89 19.33 21.89
CA THR A 124 10.24 20.60 22.57
C THR A 124 9.65 20.71 23.98
N THR A 125 8.79 19.77 24.38
CA THR A 125 8.18 19.73 25.70
C THR A 125 8.09 18.30 26.22
N PHE A 126 9.12 17.83 26.93
CA PHE A 126 9.03 16.64 27.78
C PHE A 126 8.14 16.86 29.03
N SER A 127 7.60 18.07 29.23
CA SER A 127 6.92 18.48 30.47
C SER A 127 5.55 19.16 30.28
N LEU A 128 5.02 19.24 29.05
CA LEU A 128 3.66 19.76 28.81
C LEU A 128 2.94 18.86 27.79
N PRO A 129 1.71 18.42 28.06
CA PRO A 129 1.04 17.33 27.35
C PRO A 129 0.58 17.64 25.91
N ASN A 130 1.01 18.75 25.28
CA ASN A 130 0.25 19.29 24.14
C ASN A 130 1.01 19.87 22.94
N ASN A 131 2.36 19.88 22.88
CA ASN A 131 3.07 20.60 21.80
C ASN A 131 3.95 19.77 20.87
N ASN A 132 3.91 18.44 20.95
CA ASN A 132 4.27 17.60 19.81
C ASN A 132 3.12 16.60 19.65
N PRO A 133 2.35 16.59 18.55
CA PRO A 133 1.40 15.52 18.33
C PRO A 133 2.24 14.25 18.38
N GLN A 134 1.96 13.37 19.35
CA GLN A 134 2.71 12.13 19.55
C GLN A 134 2.94 11.51 18.16
N ILE A 135 4.18 11.24 17.79
CA ILE A 135 4.49 10.63 16.50
C ILE A 135 4.74 9.16 16.79
N ARG A 136 3.98 8.29 16.15
CA ARG A 136 4.15 6.85 16.31
C ARG A 136 5.32 6.36 15.47
N ARG A 137 6.09 5.43 16.04
CA ARG A 137 7.12 4.70 15.30
C ARG A 137 6.47 3.83 14.24
N CYS A 138 6.72 4.17 12.99
CA CYS A 138 6.32 3.37 11.83
C CYS A 138 7.51 3.17 10.92
N LEU A 139 7.64 1.96 10.40
CA LEU A 139 8.67 1.58 9.45
C LEU A 139 8.13 1.74 8.04
N ALA A 140 8.94 2.29 7.14
CA ALA A 140 8.61 2.24 5.72
C ALA A 140 8.62 0.80 5.20
N LEU A 141 7.77 0.55 4.21
CA LEU A 141 7.57 -0.76 3.61
C LEU A 141 8.75 -1.12 2.69
N THR A 142 9.83 -1.65 3.27
CA THR A 142 11.00 -2.14 2.52
C THR A 142 10.78 -3.55 2.01
N ARG A 143 11.57 -3.97 1.00
CA ARG A 143 11.61 -5.36 0.52
C ARG A 143 11.92 -6.32 1.67
N THR A 144 12.94 -6.02 2.48
CA THR A 144 13.34 -6.87 3.61
C THR A 144 12.22 -7.00 4.64
N LEU A 145 11.54 -5.91 4.98
CA LEU A 145 10.41 -5.93 5.91
C LEU A 145 9.28 -6.81 5.37
N LEU A 146 8.88 -6.60 4.11
CA LEU A 146 7.85 -7.42 3.47
C LEU A 146 8.24 -8.91 3.42
N GLN A 147 9.48 -9.24 3.06
CA GLN A 147 9.94 -10.63 3.03
C GLN A 147 9.96 -11.26 4.42
N SER A 148 10.43 -10.53 5.44
CA SER A 148 10.43 -11.02 6.82
C SER A 148 9.01 -11.24 7.37
N TYR A 149 8.05 -10.42 6.96
CA TYR A 149 6.68 -10.51 7.41
C TYR A 149 5.91 -11.63 6.69
N THR A 150 6.19 -11.85 5.41
CA THR A 150 5.40 -12.75 4.56
C THR A 150 6.03 -14.12 4.33
N ASN A 151 7.33 -14.26 4.61
CA ASN A 151 8.15 -15.41 4.22
C ASN A 151 8.12 -15.72 2.71
N LEU A 152 7.79 -14.73 1.86
CA LEU A 152 7.77 -14.93 0.42
C LEU A 152 9.19 -15.05 -0.17
N PRO A 153 9.39 -15.96 -1.14
CA PRO A 153 10.62 -16.00 -1.92
C PRO A 153 10.76 -14.74 -2.80
N ASN A 154 11.98 -14.50 -3.29
CA ASN A 154 12.30 -13.32 -4.10
C ASN A 154 11.47 -13.18 -5.38
N GLU A 155 11.12 -14.30 -6.01
CA GLU A 155 10.34 -14.32 -7.24
C GLU A 155 8.90 -13.86 -6.98
N ASP A 156 8.27 -14.41 -5.95
CA ASP A 156 6.91 -14.06 -5.51
C ASP A 156 6.81 -12.62 -4.99
N PHE A 157 7.90 -12.11 -4.42
CA PHE A 157 7.98 -10.71 -4.04
C PHE A 157 7.86 -9.78 -5.26
N ASN A 158 8.65 -10.05 -6.30
CA ASN A 158 8.68 -9.21 -7.50
C ASN A 158 7.33 -9.21 -8.21
N THR A 159 6.57 -10.31 -8.17
CA THR A 159 5.21 -10.40 -8.71
C THR A 159 4.16 -9.71 -7.84
N SER A 160 4.45 -9.52 -6.55
CA SER A 160 3.58 -8.84 -5.59
C SER A 160 3.70 -7.31 -5.63
N THR A 161 4.76 -6.78 -6.23
CA THR A 161 4.95 -5.33 -6.45
C THR A 161 4.57 -4.93 -7.87
N ALA A 162 3.85 -3.83 -7.99
CA ALA A 162 3.46 -3.25 -9.27
C ALA A 162 4.54 -2.30 -9.80
N PRO A 163 5.09 -2.57 -11.00
CA PRO A 163 6.12 -1.73 -11.59
C PRO A 163 5.54 -0.41 -12.10
N LEU A 164 6.41 0.60 -12.24
CA LEU A 164 6.04 1.89 -12.81
C LEU A 164 5.61 1.76 -14.28
N SER A 165 4.56 2.49 -14.63
CA SER A 165 4.04 2.56 -16.00
C SER A 165 4.92 3.41 -16.92
N PHE A 166 5.62 4.41 -16.38
CA PHE A 166 6.36 5.42 -17.15
C PHE A 166 5.57 6.02 -18.33
N GLY A 167 4.23 6.07 -18.22
CA GLY A 167 3.34 6.52 -19.29
C GLY A 167 3.28 5.57 -20.50
N GLN A 168 3.86 4.38 -20.43
CA GLN A 168 3.73 3.36 -21.46
C GLN A 168 2.35 2.71 -21.36
N THR A 169 1.66 2.56 -22.49
CA THR A 169 0.43 1.79 -22.56
C THR A 169 0.76 0.41 -23.13
N LEU A 170 1.00 -0.56 -22.25
CA LEU A 170 1.11 -1.95 -22.71
C LEU A 170 -0.29 -2.44 -23.13
N PRO A 171 -0.44 -3.09 -24.30
CA PRO A 171 -1.70 -3.71 -24.70
C PRO A 171 -2.20 -4.64 -23.60
N ASN A 172 -3.47 -4.53 -23.22
CA ASN A 172 -4.11 -5.30 -22.14
C ASN A 172 -3.58 -5.03 -20.72
N SER A 173 -2.74 -4.01 -20.52
CA SER A 173 -2.36 -3.57 -19.17
C SER A 173 -3.37 -2.58 -18.60
N ASN A 174 -3.61 -2.69 -17.29
CA ASN A 174 -4.41 -1.75 -16.53
C ASN A 174 -3.47 -0.85 -15.73
N ALA A 175 -3.27 0.38 -16.19
CA ALA A 175 -2.51 1.36 -15.42
C ALA A 175 -3.35 1.90 -14.26
N HIS A 176 -2.80 1.89 -13.06
CA HIS A 176 -3.41 2.44 -11.85
C HIS A 176 -2.65 3.66 -11.37
N THR A 177 -3.38 4.74 -11.10
CA THR A 177 -2.81 5.92 -10.44
C THR A 177 -3.05 5.82 -8.94
N LEU A 178 -1.96 5.74 -8.19
CA LEU A 178 -1.99 5.54 -6.74
C LEU A 178 -1.98 6.88 -5.98
N LEU A 179 -2.41 6.87 -4.72
CA LEU A 179 -2.41 8.03 -3.82
C LEU A 179 -1.00 8.61 -3.62
N CYS A 180 0.05 7.79 -3.74
CA CYS A 180 1.44 8.24 -3.73
C CYS A 180 1.85 8.99 -5.02
N SER A 181 0.90 9.23 -5.93
CA SER A 181 1.06 9.87 -7.24
C SER A 181 1.82 9.06 -8.30
N HIS A 182 2.22 7.82 -8.00
CA HIS A 182 2.81 6.93 -9.01
C HIS A 182 1.74 6.26 -9.87
N GLU A 183 2.01 6.17 -11.18
CA GLU A 183 1.26 5.36 -12.13
C GLU A 183 1.95 4.00 -12.25
N VAL A 184 1.24 2.93 -11.91
CA VAL A 184 1.78 1.56 -11.88
C VAL A 184 0.98 0.64 -12.79
N PHE A 185 1.60 -0.41 -13.31
CA PHE A 185 0.87 -1.48 -13.99
C PHE A 185 0.27 -2.44 -12.98
N GLY A 186 -1.04 -2.66 -13.08
CA GLY A 186 -1.69 -3.78 -12.44
C GLY A 186 -1.24 -5.08 -13.09
N VAL A 187 -0.83 -6.04 -12.26
CA VAL A 187 -0.78 -7.44 -12.69
C VAL A 187 -2.23 -7.87 -12.92
N GLU A 188 -2.52 -8.35 -14.14
CA GLU A 188 -3.85 -8.75 -14.60
C GLU A 188 -4.92 -7.64 -14.59
N SER A 189 -6.10 -7.95 -15.13
CA SER A 189 -7.25 -7.03 -15.12
C SER A 189 -7.92 -6.95 -13.75
N ARG A 190 -7.19 -6.48 -12.72
CA ARG A 190 -7.73 -6.33 -11.36
C ARG A 190 -8.52 -5.02 -11.19
N PRO A 191 -9.52 -4.98 -10.28
CA PRO A 191 -10.21 -3.74 -9.93
C PRO A 191 -9.27 -2.74 -9.23
N CYS A 192 -9.68 -1.46 -9.19
CA CYS A 192 -8.96 -0.42 -8.43
C CYS A 192 -8.78 -0.84 -6.97
N ALA A 193 -7.59 -0.63 -6.42
CA ALA A 193 -7.24 -0.88 -5.03
C ALA A 193 -7.65 0.25 -4.09
N VAL A 194 -7.57 0.03 -2.77
CA VAL A 194 -7.82 1.06 -1.74
C VAL A 194 -6.91 2.27 -1.89
N ASN A 195 -5.69 2.08 -2.35
CA ASN A 195 -4.71 3.16 -2.52
C ASN A 195 -4.71 3.81 -3.92
N CYS A 196 -5.77 3.64 -4.72
CA CYS A 196 -5.96 4.38 -5.97
C CYS A 196 -6.59 5.78 -5.74
N VAL A 197 -6.20 6.80 -6.52
CA VAL A 197 -6.65 8.21 -6.36
C VAL A 197 -8.14 8.45 -6.57
N GLY A 198 -8.86 7.49 -7.17
CA GLY A 198 -10.23 7.72 -7.65
C GLY A 198 -10.54 6.77 -8.77
N TRP A 199 -11.71 6.12 -8.78
CA TRP A 199 -12.06 5.23 -9.90
C TRP A 199 -12.22 5.98 -11.24
N ARG A 200 -12.57 7.28 -11.20
CA ARG A 200 -12.69 8.12 -12.40
C ARG A 200 -11.35 8.61 -12.94
N ALA A 201 -10.39 8.84 -12.05
CA ALA A 201 -9.06 9.33 -12.39
C ALA A 201 -8.08 8.18 -12.65
N CYS A 202 -8.36 7.01 -12.09
CA CYS A 202 -7.60 5.79 -12.31
C CYS A 202 -7.94 5.20 -13.69
N ARG A 203 -6.91 4.85 -14.46
CA ARG A 203 -7.05 4.25 -15.80
C ARG A 203 -7.27 2.73 -15.77
N GLY A 204 -7.38 2.15 -14.58
CA GLY A 204 -7.59 0.71 -14.42
C GLY A 204 -8.94 0.29 -14.99
N ARG A 205 -8.94 -0.63 -15.96
CA ARG A 205 -10.18 -1.13 -16.58
C ARG A 205 -10.94 -1.99 -15.57
N ILE A 206 -12.04 -1.46 -15.05
CA ILE A 206 -13.00 -2.24 -14.27
C ILE A 206 -13.77 -3.11 -15.26
N ALA A 207 -13.44 -4.40 -15.34
CA ALA A 207 -14.37 -5.36 -15.93
C ALA A 207 -15.65 -5.33 -15.07
N GLY A 208 -16.75 -4.76 -15.60
CA GLY A 208 -18.08 -4.86 -14.97
C GLY A 208 -18.72 -3.58 -14.42
N GLY A 209 -18.24 -2.37 -14.73
CA GLY A 209 -19.04 -1.13 -14.61
C GLY A 209 -19.54 -0.69 -13.22
N GLY A 210 -19.19 -1.40 -12.14
CA GLY A 210 -19.54 -1.05 -10.77
C GLY A 210 -18.31 -0.60 -9.99
N GLY A 211 -18.37 0.57 -9.35
CA GLY A 211 -17.28 1.24 -8.61
C GLY A 211 -16.76 0.51 -7.35
N VAL A 212 -16.76 -0.82 -7.33
CA VAL A 212 -16.26 -1.62 -6.22
C VAL A 212 -14.73 -1.62 -6.26
N ARG A 213 -14.12 -0.97 -5.27
CA ARG A 213 -12.68 -1.05 -5.04
C ARG A 213 -12.34 -2.35 -4.31
N SER A 214 -11.24 -2.97 -4.68
CA SER A 214 -10.63 -4.00 -3.82
C SER A 214 -10.21 -3.35 -2.50
N ARG A 215 -10.37 -4.10 -1.40
CA ARG A 215 -9.86 -3.72 -0.08
C ARG A 215 -8.33 -3.81 0.00
N GLU A 216 -7.72 -4.53 -0.92
CA GLU A 216 -6.29 -4.76 -0.98
C GLU A 216 -5.61 -3.55 -1.62
N ALA A 217 -4.41 -3.24 -1.13
CA ALA A 217 -3.56 -2.23 -1.72
C ALA A 217 -2.71 -2.80 -2.87
N ILE A 218 -2.38 -1.94 -3.83
CA ILE A 218 -1.33 -2.22 -4.81
C ILE A 218 0.00 -1.75 -4.23
N LEU A 219 1.00 -2.65 -4.13
CA LEU A 219 2.33 -2.29 -3.65
C LEU A 219 3.11 -1.60 -4.77
N CYS A 220 3.38 -0.30 -4.61
CA CYS A 220 4.14 0.46 -5.59
C CYS A 220 5.63 0.10 -5.48
N GLU A 221 6.21 -0.45 -6.55
CA GLU A 221 7.63 -0.82 -6.60
C GLU A 221 8.54 0.39 -6.30
N GLU A 222 8.23 1.57 -6.83
CA GLU A 222 8.99 2.78 -6.56
C GLU A 222 8.96 3.18 -5.07
N CYS A 223 7.80 3.13 -4.42
CA CYS A 223 7.69 3.45 -2.99
C CYS A 223 8.50 2.49 -2.13
N VAL A 224 8.48 1.19 -2.46
CA VAL A 224 9.27 0.16 -1.78
C VAL A 224 10.77 0.39 -2.01
N GLY A 225 11.17 0.72 -3.24
CA GLY A 225 12.54 1.06 -3.58
C GLY A 225 13.04 2.31 -2.85
N ARG A 226 12.24 3.38 -2.81
CA ARG A 226 12.53 4.60 -2.06
C ARG A 226 12.65 4.33 -0.56
N ALA A 227 11.78 3.50 0.01
CA ALA A 227 11.90 3.04 1.39
C ALA A 227 13.26 2.35 1.63
N GLY A 228 13.67 1.43 0.76
CA GLY A 228 14.97 0.78 0.85
C GLY A 228 16.15 1.76 0.80
N LEU A 229 16.08 2.78 -0.07
CA LEU A 229 17.11 3.81 -0.18
C LEU A 229 17.27 4.65 1.09
N VAL A 230 16.19 4.89 1.83
CA VAL A 230 16.27 5.57 3.14
C VAL A 230 17.19 4.77 4.05
N TYR A 231 16.90 3.49 4.29
CA TYR A 231 17.72 2.67 5.19
C TYR A 231 19.17 2.49 4.72
N LEU A 232 19.39 2.29 3.41
CA LEU A 232 20.74 2.16 2.86
C LEU A 232 21.59 3.42 3.09
N ARG A 233 21.00 4.61 2.94
CA ARG A 233 21.71 5.88 3.17
C ARG A 233 22.21 5.97 4.62
N PHE A 234 21.39 5.59 5.59
CA PHE A 234 21.74 5.73 7.01
C PHE A 234 22.64 4.60 7.52
N ALA A 235 22.44 3.37 7.07
CA ALA A 235 23.38 2.28 7.36
C ALA A 235 24.81 2.63 6.90
N ARG A 236 24.94 3.22 5.71
CA ARG A 236 26.23 3.73 5.22
C ARG A 236 26.80 4.84 6.11
N GLY A 237 25.97 5.79 6.53
CA GLY A 237 26.40 6.89 7.41
C GLY A 237 26.82 6.43 8.81
N GLU A 238 26.24 5.36 9.35
CA GLU A 238 26.68 4.75 10.61
C GLU A 238 28.04 4.08 10.49
N VAL A 239 28.27 3.33 9.41
CA VAL A 239 29.57 2.72 9.12
C VAL A 239 30.64 3.81 8.95
N GLU A 240 30.37 4.87 8.19
CA GLU A 240 31.31 5.98 7.99
C GLU A 240 31.63 6.75 9.30
N ARG A 241 30.65 6.89 10.21
CA ARG A 241 30.87 7.49 11.54
C ARG A 241 31.69 6.58 12.44
N ALA A 242 31.42 5.27 12.43
CA ALA A 242 32.21 4.30 13.16
C ALA A 242 33.66 4.34 12.68
N VAL A 243 33.92 4.27 11.37
CA VAL A 243 35.29 4.33 10.83
C VAL A 243 36.04 5.59 11.30
N ARG A 244 35.40 6.76 11.27
CA ARG A 244 36.04 8.01 11.75
C ARG A 244 36.33 8.01 13.25
N GLY A 245 35.39 7.56 14.08
CA GLY A 245 35.62 7.47 15.52
C GLY A 245 36.79 6.54 15.88
N TRP A 246 36.98 5.47 15.10
CA TRP A 246 38.12 4.57 15.26
C TRP A 246 39.46 5.20 14.84
N GLU A 247 39.46 6.08 13.83
CA GLU A 247 40.65 6.81 13.41
C GLU A 247 41.05 7.86 14.45
N GLU A 248 40.09 8.61 15.01
CA GLU A 248 40.32 9.59 16.08
C GLU A 248 40.88 8.92 17.34
N GLU A 249 40.29 7.80 17.78
CA GLU A 249 40.78 7.05 18.95
C GLU A 249 42.18 6.47 18.74
N ARG A 250 42.55 6.12 17.50
CA ARG A 250 43.90 5.64 17.18
C ARG A 250 44.92 6.77 17.28
N ASP A 251 44.59 7.95 16.78
CA ASP A 251 45.49 9.10 16.78
C ASP A 251 45.70 9.67 18.19
N GLU A 252 44.73 9.54 19.10
CA GLU A 252 44.89 9.90 20.53
C GLU A 252 45.81 8.96 21.34
N ARG A 253 46.08 7.75 20.82
CA ARG A 253 46.90 6.74 21.50
C ARG A 253 48.38 6.76 21.10
N VAL A 254 48.78 7.62 20.15
CA VAL A 254 50.15 7.76 19.63
C VAL A 254 50.81 8.99 20.25
#